data_AF-A0A0J9SU28-F1
#
_entry.id   AF-A0A0J9SU28-F1
#
_cell.length_a   1.000
_cell.length_b   1.000
_cell.length_c   1.000
_cell.angle_alpha   90.00
_cell.angle_beta   90.00
_cell.angle_gamma   90.00
#
_symmetry.space_group_name_H-M   'P 1'
#
loop_
_entity.id
_entity.type
_entity.pdbx_description
1 polymer ?
#
loop_
_entity_poly.entity_id
_entity_poly.type
_entity_poly.pdbx_seq_one_letter_code
_entity_poly.pdbx_strand_id
1 'polypeptide(L)'
;MKLDTVFKFLLVVVILFTLQQIWPLRDVRSKLQNGTLVPWVKGALRRVYSHFCFKVIRRDMQIFYREKYIVPRPCYFVFFLVSGCLTLGAKWLMHRVSQPLGERWIPRKKWSERIRKIKVARFNLMFFNLFYFTLISALGLVALSCQTFFPHEMGGQGKLSDYFAGYPNQKTSSLIHLYYFLNGGYLLTSVYSLLMAEKLPDFYENFLQHLCAVILVYFSYGQNFLRVGSIIMLCHDICEVFSSACRVFVDTRHKAVTVSSFCILFSSWGFLRLYIFAKRCILPIHRNLDVFNPLIGYEACVWLTFLLLVILLMNVYWFVLMAKMFIHFVSSGKTEDILTRVAELEEGERADKKTK
;
A
#
# COMPACT_ATOMS: atom_id res chain seq x y z
N MET A 1 -18.41 -9.53 19.04
CA MET A 1 -18.04 -9.89 17.65
C MET A 1 -16.55 -10.19 17.62
N LYS A 2 -16.11 -11.32 17.06
CA LYS A 2 -14.65 -11.63 16.95
C LYS A 2 -14.01 -10.57 16.03
N LEU A 3 -12.78 -10.15 16.34
CA LEU A 3 -12.07 -9.09 15.60
C LEU A 3 -11.96 -9.41 14.09
N ASP A 4 -11.73 -10.69 13.75
CA ASP A 4 -11.74 -11.21 12.38
C ASP A 4 -13.07 -10.96 11.63
N THR A 5 -14.21 -11.06 12.33
CA THR A 5 -15.52 -10.76 11.75
C THR A 5 -15.65 -9.27 11.38
N VAL A 6 -15.06 -8.37 12.18
CA VAL A 6 -15.04 -6.93 11.89
C VAL A 6 -14.29 -6.66 10.59
N PHE A 7 -13.10 -7.26 10.41
CA PHE A 7 -12.30 -7.06 9.20
C PHE A 7 -12.96 -7.64 7.94
N LYS A 8 -13.59 -8.81 8.05
CA LYS A 8 -14.38 -9.40 6.96
C LYS A 8 -15.55 -8.51 6.55
N PHE A 9 -16.29 -7.99 7.53
CA PHE A 9 -17.38 -7.07 7.27
C PHE A 9 -16.86 -5.78 6.60
N LEU A 10 -15.79 -5.20 7.13
CA LEU A 10 -15.19 -3.99 6.57
C LEU A 10 -14.68 -4.20 5.14
N LEU A 11 -14.13 -5.38 4.85
CA LEU A 11 -13.71 -5.77 3.49
C LEU A 11 -14.89 -5.84 2.52
N VAL A 12 -16.00 -6.45 2.92
CA VAL A 12 -17.21 -6.50 2.10
C VAL A 12 -17.74 -5.09 1.85
N VAL A 13 -17.78 -4.25 2.88
CA VAL A 13 -18.18 -2.83 2.75
C VAL A 13 -17.29 -2.11 1.74
N VAL A 14 -15.96 -2.20 1.88
CA VAL A 14 -15.02 -1.57 0.94
C VAL A 14 -15.27 -2.03 -0.50
N ILE A 15 -15.44 -3.33 -0.73
CA ILE A 15 -15.69 -3.87 -2.07
C ILE A 15 -17.02 -3.34 -2.63
N LEU A 16 -18.10 -3.39 -1.87
CA LEU A 16 -19.43 -2.95 -2.31
C LEU A 16 -19.45 -1.46 -2.68
N PHE A 17 -18.90 -0.61 -1.82
CA PHE A 17 -18.82 0.82 -2.08
C PHE A 17 -17.92 1.13 -3.28
N THR A 18 -16.82 0.39 -3.46
CA THR A 18 -15.94 0.56 -4.63
C THR A 18 -16.66 0.17 -5.93
N LEU A 19 -17.39 -0.93 -5.91
CA LEU A 19 -18.20 -1.36 -7.06
C LEU A 19 -19.28 -0.33 -7.40
N GLN A 20 -19.92 0.27 -6.40
CA GLN A 20 -20.90 1.34 -6.58
C GLN A 20 -20.28 2.59 -7.22
N GLN A 21 -19.02 2.93 -6.92
CA GLN A 21 -18.33 4.07 -7.53
C GLN A 21 -17.91 3.80 -8.99
N ILE A 22 -17.48 2.59 -9.31
CA ILE A 22 -17.11 2.21 -10.69
C ILE A 22 -18.36 2.05 -11.57
N TRP A 23 -19.39 1.42 -11.02
CA TRP A 23 -20.66 1.16 -11.68
C TRP A 23 -21.82 1.54 -10.75
N PRO A 24 -22.36 2.78 -10.90
CA PRO A 24 -23.53 3.19 -10.14
C PRO A 24 -24.66 2.19 -10.33
N LEU A 25 -25.08 1.54 -9.25
CA LEU A 25 -26.11 0.48 -9.29
C LEU A 25 -27.42 0.96 -9.91
N ARG A 26 -27.73 2.26 -9.79
CA ARG A 26 -28.89 2.90 -10.43
C ARG A 26 -28.78 2.91 -11.96
N ASP A 27 -27.60 3.20 -12.49
CA ASP A 27 -27.34 3.20 -13.93
C ASP A 27 -27.34 1.77 -14.47
N VAL A 28 -26.72 0.83 -13.75
CA VAL A 28 -26.75 -0.59 -14.13
C VAL A 28 -28.19 -1.12 -14.13
N ARG A 29 -28.99 -0.81 -13.09
CA ARG A 29 -30.38 -1.25 -12.98
C ARG A 29 -31.25 -0.65 -14.08
N SER A 30 -31.12 0.64 -14.37
CA SER A 30 -31.89 1.28 -15.45
C SER A 30 -31.52 0.72 -16.83
N LYS A 31 -30.23 0.48 -17.08
CA LYS A 31 -29.76 -0.12 -18.34
C LYS A 31 -30.15 -1.60 -18.48
N LEU A 32 -30.23 -2.33 -17.37
CA LEU A 32 -30.75 -3.70 -17.33
C LEU A 32 -32.25 -3.74 -17.62
N GLN A 33 -33.03 -2.86 -16.98
CA GLN A 33 -34.48 -2.72 -17.23
C GLN A 33 -34.79 -2.33 -18.68
N ASN A 34 -33.93 -1.51 -19.29
CA ASN A 34 -34.09 -1.07 -20.67
C ASN A 34 -33.48 -2.03 -21.71
N GLY A 35 -32.94 -3.19 -21.32
CA GLY A 35 -32.32 -4.17 -22.23
C GLY A 35 -31.05 -3.68 -22.97
N THR A 36 -30.50 -2.52 -22.59
CA THR A 36 -29.37 -1.86 -23.29
C THR A 36 -28.01 -2.08 -22.63
N LEU A 37 -27.93 -3.01 -21.66
CA LEU A 37 -26.70 -3.30 -20.91
C LEU A 37 -25.56 -3.74 -21.83
N VAL A 38 -25.80 -4.68 -22.75
CA VAL A 38 -24.76 -5.24 -23.63
C VAL A 38 -24.18 -4.18 -24.59
N PRO A 39 -24.98 -3.37 -25.30
CA PRO A 39 -24.47 -2.24 -26.09
C PRO A 39 -23.66 -1.24 -25.26
N TRP A 40 -24.12 -0.93 -24.05
CA TRP A 40 -23.46 0.04 -23.17
C TRP A 40 -22.09 -0.48 -22.69
N VAL A 41 -22.00 -1.74 -22.27
CA VAL A 41 -20.73 -2.39 -21.90
C VAL A 41 -19.79 -2.46 -23.10
N LYS A 42 -20.29 -2.84 -24.30
CA LYS A 42 -19.48 -2.84 -25.53
C LYS A 42 -18.96 -1.43 -25.86
N GLY A 43 -19.76 -0.39 -25.66
CA GLY A 43 -19.35 1.00 -25.85
C GLY A 43 -18.28 1.44 -24.83
N ALA A 44 -18.43 1.06 -23.57
CA ALA A 44 -17.43 1.31 -22.53
C ALA A 44 -16.09 0.62 -22.85
N LEU A 45 -16.13 -0.66 -23.22
CA LEU A 45 -14.95 -1.41 -23.63
C LEU A 45 -14.29 -0.79 -24.86
N ARG A 46 -15.07 -0.31 -25.84
CA ARG A 46 -14.54 0.37 -27.03
C ARG A 46 -13.82 1.68 -26.68
N ARG A 47 -14.33 2.46 -25.73
CA ARG A 47 -13.67 3.68 -25.22
C ARG A 47 -12.36 3.35 -24.50
N VAL A 48 -12.36 2.32 -23.66
CA VAL A 48 -11.12 1.84 -23.02
C VAL A 48 -10.13 1.42 -24.10
N TYR A 49 -10.54 0.61 -25.06
CA TYR A 49 -9.68 0.18 -26.17
C TYR A 49 -9.10 1.37 -26.96
N SER A 50 -9.88 2.40 -27.25
CA SER A 50 -9.38 3.58 -27.98
C SER A 50 -8.34 4.38 -27.20
N HIS A 51 -8.44 4.44 -25.86
CA HIS A 51 -7.40 5.05 -25.01
C HIS A 51 -6.10 4.24 -24.98
N PHE A 52 -6.19 2.91 -25.14
CA PHE A 52 -5.03 2.01 -25.16
C PHE A 52 -4.52 1.72 -26.58
N CYS A 53 -4.90 2.53 -27.57
CA CYS A 53 -4.41 2.39 -28.94
C CYS A 53 -2.93 2.80 -29.05
N PHE A 54 -2.11 2.00 -29.74
CA PHE A 54 -0.65 2.17 -29.80
C PHE A 54 -0.19 3.57 -30.24
N LYS A 55 -0.89 4.20 -31.20
CA LYS A 55 -0.58 5.56 -31.66
C LYS A 55 -0.77 6.61 -30.55
N VAL A 56 -1.83 6.50 -29.75
CA VAL A 56 -2.12 7.42 -28.63
C VAL A 56 -1.11 7.22 -27.51
N ILE A 57 -0.82 5.96 -27.17
CA ILE A 57 0.20 5.60 -26.18
C ILE A 57 1.56 6.19 -26.57
N ARG A 58 2.03 5.99 -27.82
CA ARG A 58 3.32 6.51 -28.29
C ARG A 58 3.41 8.04 -28.17
N ARG A 59 2.35 8.76 -28.51
CA ARG A 59 2.30 10.23 -28.40
C ARG A 59 2.36 10.68 -26.94
N ASP A 60 1.53 10.10 -26.08
CA ASP A 60 1.45 10.50 -24.66
C ASP A 60 2.73 10.11 -23.89
N MET A 61 3.41 9.03 -24.31
CA MET A 61 4.75 8.66 -23.83
C MET A 61 5.79 9.72 -24.19
N GLN A 62 5.79 10.21 -25.43
CA GLN A 62 6.72 11.28 -25.83
C GLN A 62 6.52 12.56 -25.02
N ILE A 63 5.28 12.91 -24.68
CA ILE A 63 4.97 14.04 -23.79
C ILE A 63 5.54 13.76 -22.39
N PHE A 64 5.36 12.55 -21.86
CA PHE A 64 5.88 12.17 -20.55
C PHE A 64 7.40 12.30 -20.44
N TYR A 65 8.14 11.91 -21.48
CA TYR A 65 9.60 12.01 -21.51
C TYR A 65 10.10 13.44 -21.77
N ARG A 66 9.30 14.30 -22.41
CA ARG A 66 9.72 15.64 -22.82
C ARG A 66 9.33 16.72 -21.80
N GLU A 67 8.20 16.56 -21.11
CA GLU A 67 7.69 17.57 -20.18
C GLU A 67 8.05 17.26 -18.73
N LYS A 68 8.54 18.28 -18.01
CA LYS A 68 8.89 18.17 -16.59
C LYS A 68 7.64 18.12 -15.68
N TYR A 69 6.53 18.73 -16.11
CA TYR A 69 5.31 18.89 -15.32
C TYR A 69 4.09 18.45 -16.11
N ILE A 70 3.41 17.41 -15.62
CA ILE A 70 2.41 16.64 -16.38
C ILE A 70 1.10 16.57 -15.59
N VAL A 71 -0.01 16.36 -16.31
CA VAL A 71 -1.34 16.07 -15.75
C VAL A 71 -1.67 14.59 -16.02
N PRO A 72 -2.28 13.86 -15.08
CA PRO A 72 -2.67 12.46 -15.27
C PRO A 72 -3.53 12.25 -16.52
N ARG A 73 -3.24 11.18 -17.26
CA ARG A 73 -4.01 10.72 -18.42
C ARG A 73 -4.34 9.24 -18.29
N PRO A 74 -5.50 8.77 -18.81
CA PRO A 74 -5.87 7.36 -18.76
C PRO A 74 -4.82 6.41 -19.36
N CYS A 75 -4.11 6.83 -20.40
CA CYS A 75 -3.06 6.03 -21.06
C CYS A 75 -1.90 5.68 -20.11
N TYR A 76 -1.66 6.51 -19.08
CA TYR A 76 -0.57 6.30 -18.13
C TYR A 76 -0.83 5.16 -17.14
N PHE A 77 -2.06 4.62 -17.06
CA PHE A 77 -2.33 3.42 -16.27
C PHE A 77 -1.54 2.19 -16.77
N VAL A 78 -1.09 2.18 -18.03
CA VAL A 78 -0.17 1.16 -18.55
C VAL A 78 1.13 1.09 -17.74
N PHE A 79 1.65 2.22 -17.26
CA PHE A 79 2.90 2.25 -16.51
C PHE A 79 2.80 1.56 -15.15
N PHE A 80 1.63 1.53 -14.54
CA PHE A 80 1.41 0.75 -13.32
C PHE A 80 1.57 -0.75 -13.58
N LEU A 81 1.06 -1.24 -14.72
CA LEU A 81 1.20 -2.65 -15.11
C LEU A 81 2.65 -2.99 -15.45
N VAL A 82 3.32 -2.12 -16.22
CA VAL A 82 4.75 -2.29 -16.56
C VAL A 82 5.59 -2.32 -15.29
N SER A 83 5.34 -1.40 -14.36
CA SER A 83 5.99 -1.36 -13.05
C SER A 83 5.72 -2.63 -12.21
N GLY A 84 4.50 -3.16 -12.23
CA GLY A 84 4.17 -4.44 -11.59
C GLY A 84 4.97 -5.62 -12.17
N CYS A 85 5.12 -5.69 -13.50
CA CYS A 85 5.95 -6.70 -14.16
C CYS A 85 7.44 -6.54 -13.79
N LEU A 86 7.96 -5.30 -13.76
CA LEU A 86 9.33 -5.02 -13.32
C LEU A 86 9.55 -5.44 -11.87
N THR A 87 8.58 -5.19 -11.00
CA THR A 87 8.63 -5.57 -9.58
C THR A 87 8.66 -7.09 -9.43
N LEU A 88 7.88 -7.84 -10.22
CA LEU A 88 7.94 -9.30 -10.26
C LEU A 88 9.31 -9.82 -10.70
N GLY A 89 9.88 -9.24 -11.76
CA GLY A 89 11.23 -9.58 -12.24
C GLY A 89 12.30 -9.30 -11.17
N ALA A 90 12.23 -8.15 -10.50
CA ALA A 90 13.13 -7.78 -9.42
C ALA A 90 13.00 -8.72 -8.21
N LYS A 91 11.76 -9.11 -7.83
CA LYS A 91 11.51 -10.11 -6.78
C LYS A 91 12.15 -11.45 -7.12
N TRP A 92 11.99 -11.90 -8.36
CA TRP A 92 12.57 -13.16 -8.82
C TRP A 92 14.10 -13.13 -8.80
N LEU A 93 14.72 -12.03 -9.23
CA LEU A 93 16.18 -11.86 -9.18
C LEU A 93 16.69 -11.86 -7.73
N MET A 94 16.05 -11.07 -6.87
CA MET A 94 16.45 -10.97 -5.46
C MET A 94 16.24 -12.28 -4.70
N HIS A 95 15.24 -13.08 -5.07
CA HIS A 95 15.04 -14.41 -4.49
C HIS A 95 16.27 -15.31 -4.65
N ARG A 96 16.98 -15.23 -5.79
CA ARG A 96 18.21 -16.01 -6.01
C ARG A 96 19.32 -15.66 -5.02
N VAL A 97 19.37 -14.40 -4.57
CA VAL A 97 20.36 -13.91 -3.60
C VAL A 97 19.90 -14.18 -2.17
N SER A 98 18.62 -13.96 -1.87
CA SER A 98 18.10 -14.05 -0.52
C SER A 98 17.91 -15.49 -0.04
N GLN A 99 17.56 -16.42 -0.93
CA GLN A 99 17.31 -17.82 -0.59
C GLN A 99 18.50 -18.52 0.10
N PRO A 100 19.75 -18.47 -0.41
CA PRO A 100 20.89 -19.07 0.28
C PRO A 100 21.19 -18.39 1.63
N LEU A 101 20.93 -17.08 1.75
CA LEU A 101 21.11 -16.34 3.01
C LEU A 101 20.06 -16.77 4.05
N GLY A 102 18.79 -16.88 3.66
CA GLY A 102 17.71 -17.32 4.53
C GLY A 102 17.90 -18.74 5.05
N GLU A 103 18.35 -19.66 4.19
CA GLU A 103 18.67 -21.05 4.57
C GLU A 103 19.86 -21.17 5.55
N ARG A 104 20.78 -20.19 5.51
CA ARG A 104 21.95 -20.15 6.41
C ARG A 104 21.63 -19.46 7.74
N TRP A 105 20.81 -18.42 7.72
CA TRP A 105 20.54 -17.59 8.91
C TRP A 105 19.39 -18.11 9.76
N ILE A 106 18.42 -18.82 9.18
CA ILE A 106 17.29 -19.38 9.93
C ILE A 106 17.70 -20.71 10.59
N PRO A 107 17.55 -20.86 11.93
CA PRO A 107 17.96 -22.09 12.62
C PRO A 107 17.19 -23.33 12.16
N ARG A 108 17.93 -24.40 11.80
CA ARG A 108 17.33 -25.67 11.31
C ARG A 108 16.60 -26.48 12.37
N LYS A 109 17.07 -26.44 13.63
CA LYS A 109 16.57 -27.30 14.73
C LYS A 109 15.47 -26.68 15.59
N LYS A 110 15.12 -25.41 15.36
CA LYS A 110 14.18 -24.65 16.21
C LYS A 110 12.71 -24.88 15.84
N TRP A 111 12.42 -25.20 14.58
CA TRP A 111 11.07 -25.19 14.01
C TRP A 111 10.78 -26.47 13.21
N SER A 112 9.49 -26.80 13.03
CA SER A 112 9.07 -27.85 12.09
C SER A 112 9.48 -27.48 10.65
N GLU A 113 9.65 -28.48 9.78
CA GLU A 113 10.12 -28.25 8.41
C GLU A 113 9.17 -27.33 7.61
N ARG A 114 7.86 -27.49 7.81
CA ARG A 114 6.83 -26.63 7.22
C ARG A 114 6.96 -25.18 7.68
N ILE A 115 7.03 -24.95 9.00
CA ILE A 115 7.14 -23.60 9.57
C ILE A 115 8.45 -22.94 9.15
N ARG A 116 9.55 -23.71 9.07
CA ARG A 116 10.82 -23.20 8.57
C ARG A 116 10.72 -22.74 7.12
N LYS A 117 10.08 -23.51 6.22
CA LYS A 117 9.88 -23.10 4.82
C LYS A 117 9.11 -21.77 4.74
N ILE A 118 8.06 -21.61 5.55
CA ILE A 118 7.29 -20.36 5.65
C ILE A 118 8.17 -19.21 6.15
N LYS A 119 8.99 -19.42 7.18
CA LYS A 119 9.93 -18.42 7.70
C LYS A 119 10.99 -18.01 6.66
N VAL A 120 11.56 -18.96 5.91
CA VAL A 120 12.52 -18.67 4.83
C VAL A 120 11.86 -17.87 3.71
N ALA A 121 10.65 -18.24 3.28
CA ALA A 121 9.91 -17.50 2.26
C ALA A 121 9.61 -16.06 2.72
N ARG A 122 9.25 -15.87 3.99
CA ARG A 122 9.04 -14.53 4.57
C ARG A 122 10.33 -13.73 4.67
N PHE A 123 11.44 -14.37 5.07
CA PHE A 123 12.75 -13.73 5.06
C PHE A 123 13.10 -13.21 3.66
N ASN A 124 12.92 -14.03 2.63
CA ASN A 124 13.16 -13.63 1.23
C ASN A 124 12.30 -12.43 0.82
N LEU A 125 11.02 -12.44 1.18
CA LEU A 125 10.11 -11.34 0.90
C LEU A 125 10.51 -10.05 1.62
N MET A 126 10.80 -10.13 2.92
CA MET A 126 11.20 -8.96 3.73
C MET A 126 12.56 -8.42 3.30
N PHE A 127 13.48 -9.30 2.87
CA PHE A 127 14.75 -8.90 2.30
C PHE A 127 14.54 -8.10 1.02
N PHE A 128 13.72 -8.58 0.07
CA PHE A 128 13.35 -7.81 -1.12
C PHE A 128 12.73 -6.46 -0.75
N ASN A 129 11.75 -6.47 0.17
CA ASN A 129 11.06 -5.25 0.60
C ASN A 129 12.01 -4.23 1.20
N LEU A 130 13.01 -4.67 1.98
CA LEU A 130 14.01 -3.77 2.56
C LEU A 130 14.75 -2.97 1.47
N PHE A 131 15.26 -3.63 0.43
CA PHE A 131 15.95 -2.94 -0.68
C PHE A 131 14.98 -2.08 -1.49
N TYR A 132 13.81 -2.62 -1.81
CA TYR A 132 12.79 -1.92 -2.61
C TYR A 132 12.34 -0.63 -1.93
N PHE A 133 11.88 -0.71 -0.67
CA PHE A 133 11.40 0.47 0.06
C PHE A 133 12.50 1.44 0.41
N THR A 134 13.76 0.99 0.58
CA THR A 134 14.89 1.92 0.75
C THR A 134 15.08 2.77 -0.50
N LEU A 135 15.10 2.15 -1.68
CA LEU A 135 15.24 2.84 -2.96
C LEU A 135 14.04 3.76 -3.25
N ILE A 136 12.83 3.25 -3.03
CA ILE A 136 11.59 3.99 -3.29
C ILE A 136 11.41 5.15 -2.30
N SER A 137 11.75 4.98 -1.03
CA SER A 137 11.74 6.08 -0.06
C SER A 137 12.76 7.15 -0.43
N ALA A 138 13.96 6.77 -0.86
CA ALA A 138 14.97 7.72 -1.33
C ALA A 138 14.49 8.49 -2.58
N LEU A 139 13.89 7.79 -3.55
CA LEU A 139 13.27 8.41 -4.72
C LEU A 139 12.14 9.36 -4.33
N GLY A 140 11.28 8.96 -3.39
CA GLY A 140 10.18 9.78 -2.88
C GLY A 140 10.68 11.06 -2.20
N LEU A 141 11.72 10.96 -1.36
CA LEU A 141 12.36 12.12 -0.74
C LEU A 141 12.96 13.07 -1.79
N VAL A 142 13.67 12.55 -2.79
CA VAL A 142 14.25 13.37 -3.88
C VAL A 142 13.16 14.01 -4.74
N ALA A 143 12.07 13.30 -5.03
CA ALA A 143 10.97 13.82 -5.83
C ALA A 143 10.18 14.93 -5.10
N LEU A 144 10.07 14.84 -3.78
CA LEU A 144 9.28 15.73 -2.93
C LEU A 144 10.07 16.89 -2.32
N SER A 145 11.39 16.74 -2.11
CA SER A 145 12.22 17.74 -1.40
C SER A 145 12.14 19.14 -2.00
N CYS A 146 12.06 19.25 -3.32
CA CYS A 146 11.97 20.53 -4.03
C CYS A 146 10.53 21.00 -4.31
N GLN A 147 9.51 20.35 -3.73
CA GLN A 147 8.10 20.69 -4.00
C GLN A 147 7.54 21.65 -2.96
N THR A 148 6.71 22.60 -3.41
CA THR A 148 6.11 23.65 -2.57
C THR A 148 5.04 23.12 -1.60
N PHE A 149 4.63 21.86 -1.70
CA PHE A 149 3.65 21.24 -0.82
C PHE A 149 4.28 20.23 0.16
N PHE A 150 5.60 20.06 0.17
CA PHE A 150 6.26 19.11 1.06
C PHE A 150 6.20 19.59 2.52
N PRO A 151 5.70 18.78 3.49
CA PRO A 151 5.45 19.25 4.85
C PRO A 151 6.72 19.71 5.58
N HIS A 152 6.60 20.79 6.36
CA HIS A 152 7.68 21.28 7.21
C HIS A 152 8.15 20.24 8.23
N GLU A 153 7.22 19.45 8.79
CA GLU A 153 7.57 18.39 9.74
C GLU A 153 8.41 17.25 9.11
N MET A 154 8.47 17.15 7.79
CA MET A 154 9.28 16.16 7.06
C MET A 154 10.54 16.79 6.41
N GLY A 155 10.86 18.04 6.74
CA GLY A 155 12.02 18.76 6.21
C GLY A 155 11.73 19.63 4.98
N GLY A 156 10.47 19.85 4.65
CA GLY A 156 10.05 20.75 3.57
C GLY A 156 9.79 22.19 4.00
N GLN A 157 9.37 23.02 3.05
CA GLN A 157 8.92 24.40 3.31
C GLN A 157 7.45 24.63 2.92
N GLY A 158 6.71 23.54 2.70
CA GLY A 158 5.44 23.60 2.01
C GLY A 158 4.26 24.05 2.86
N LYS A 159 3.39 24.85 2.22
CA LYS A 159 2.16 25.37 2.84
C LYS A 159 0.98 24.44 2.52
N LEU A 160 0.02 24.38 3.43
CA LEU A 160 -1.18 23.56 3.26
C LEU A 160 -2.08 24.05 2.12
N SER A 161 -2.01 25.35 1.79
CA SER A 161 -2.68 25.96 0.63
C SER A 161 -2.26 25.33 -0.70
N ASP A 162 -1.03 24.85 -0.78
CA ASP A 162 -0.42 24.45 -2.05
C ASP A 162 -0.80 23.02 -2.45
N TYR A 163 -1.45 22.29 -1.55
CA TYR A 163 -1.93 20.93 -1.80
C TYR A 163 -2.95 20.90 -2.94
N PHE A 164 -3.86 21.87 -2.96
CA PHE A 164 -4.98 21.93 -3.92
C PHE A 164 -4.92 23.17 -4.84
N ALA A 165 -3.83 23.94 -4.78
CA ALA A 165 -3.62 25.06 -5.69
C ALA A 165 -3.65 24.60 -7.17
N GLY A 166 -4.55 25.18 -7.95
CA GLY A 166 -4.75 24.87 -9.37
C GLY A 166 -5.55 23.59 -9.66
N TYR A 167 -6.26 23.03 -8.66
CA TYR A 167 -7.15 21.89 -8.87
C TYR A 167 -8.33 22.27 -9.79
N PRO A 168 -8.73 21.43 -10.77
CA PRO A 168 -8.32 20.04 -11.03
C PRO A 168 -7.10 19.87 -11.95
N ASN A 169 -6.65 20.91 -12.64
CA ASN A 169 -5.57 20.84 -13.64
C ASN A 169 -4.18 21.07 -13.03
N GLN A 170 -3.91 20.45 -11.88
CA GLN A 170 -2.62 20.56 -11.19
C GLN A 170 -1.55 19.86 -12.01
N LYS A 171 -0.50 20.61 -12.37
CA LYS A 171 0.69 20.02 -12.97
C LYS A 171 1.60 19.49 -11.86
N THR A 172 2.10 18.28 -12.04
CA THR A 172 2.94 17.57 -11.07
C THR A 172 4.22 17.09 -11.75
N SER A 173 5.34 17.08 -11.02
CA SER A 173 6.65 16.66 -11.56
C SER A 173 6.61 15.22 -12.10
N SER A 174 7.24 14.96 -13.23
CA SER A 174 7.35 13.62 -13.83
C SER A 174 7.95 12.58 -12.88
N LEU A 175 8.84 13.01 -11.95
CA LEU A 175 9.39 12.14 -10.90
C LEU A 175 8.31 11.64 -9.92
N ILE A 176 7.31 12.46 -9.61
CA ILE A 176 6.20 12.05 -8.73
C ILE A 176 5.30 11.05 -9.47
N HIS A 177 5.08 11.24 -10.77
CA HIS A 177 4.37 10.24 -11.58
C HIS A 177 5.12 8.91 -11.60
N LEU A 178 6.44 8.92 -11.80
CA LEU A 178 7.27 7.72 -11.73
C LEU A 178 7.17 7.05 -10.35
N TYR A 179 7.27 7.83 -9.27
CA TYR A 179 7.10 7.35 -7.91
C TYR A 179 5.72 6.69 -7.68
N TYR A 180 4.65 7.26 -8.24
CA TYR A 180 3.32 6.67 -8.24
C TYR A 180 3.25 5.35 -8.98
N PHE A 181 3.83 5.26 -10.18
CA PHE A 181 3.84 4.04 -10.98
C PHE A 181 4.59 2.91 -10.28
N LEU A 182 5.74 3.22 -9.68
CA LEU A 182 6.56 2.27 -8.95
C LEU A 182 5.78 1.65 -7.78
N ASN A 183 5.28 2.51 -6.89
CA ASN A 183 4.50 2.07 -5.73
C ASN A 183 3.19 1.37 -6.10
N GLY A 184 2.44 1.90 -7.07
CA GLY A 184 1.20 1.26 -7.50
C GLY A 184 1.44 -0.10 -8.18
N GLY A 185 2.54 -0.25 -8.92
CA GLY A 185 2.98 -1.54 -9.45
C GLY A 185 3.31 -2.54 -8.34
N TYR A 186 4.06 -2.12 -7.31
CA TYR A 186 4.32 -2.95 -6.14
C TYR A 186 3.04 -3.36 -5.39
N LEU A 187 2.10 -2.44 -5.22
CA LEU A 187 0.82 -2.72 -4.56
C LEU A 187 0.02 -3.78 -5.33
N LEU A 188 -0.07 -3.69 -6.67
CA LEU A 188 -0.69 -4.72 -7.49
C LEU A 188 -0.02 -6.09 -7.31
N THR A 189 1.31 -6.11 -7.41
CA THR A 189 2.08 -7.35 -7.24
C THR A 189 1.86 -7.95 -5.85
N SER A 190 1.74 -7.11 -4.82
CA SER A 190 1.55 -7.56 -3.44
C SER A 190 0.16 -8.14 -3.22
N VAL A 191 -0.89 -7.54 -3.78
CA VAL A 191 -2.25 -8.12 -3.77
C VAL A 191 -2.26 -9.46 -4.51
N TYR A 192 -1.63 -9.54 -5.69
CA TYR A 192 -1.52 -10.79 -6.44
C TYR A 192 -0.80 -11.89 -5.64
N SER A 193 0.35 -11.56 -5.05
CA SER A 193 1.11 -12.51 -4.21
C SER A 193 0.30 -12.98 -3.00
N LEU A 194 -0.47 -12.09 -2.36
CA LEU A 194 -1.29 -12.43 -1.21
C LEU A 194 -2.43 -13.39 -1.60
N LEU A 195 -3.08 -13.17 -2.74
CA LEU A 195 -4.15 -14.04 -3.25
C LEU A 195 -3.67 -15.45 -3.61
N MET A 196 -2.42 -15.58 -4.04
CA MET A 196 -1.81 -16.87 -4.42
C MET A 196 -1.18 -17.61 -3.22
N ALA A 197 -0.94 -16.92 -2.11
CA ALA A 197 -0.33 -17.51 -0.92
C ALA A 197 -1.33 -18.28 -0.06
N GLU A 198 -0.82 -19.17 0.80
CA GLU A 198 -1.63 -19.83 1.83
C GLU A 198 -2.27 -18.80 2.76
N LYS A 199 -3.56 -18.99 3.08
CA LYS A 199 -4.32 -18.07 3.94
C LYS A 199 -3.87 -18.21 5.39
N LEU A 200 -3.03 -17.28 5.81
CA LEU A 200 -2.55 -17.14 7.17
C LEU A 200 -3.58 -16.45 8.08
N PRO A 201 -3.44 -16.53 9.42
CA PRO A 201 -4.41 -15.95 10.36
C PRO A 201 -4.62 -14.43 10.20
N ASP A 202 -3.64 -13.72 9.65
CA ASP A 202 -3.62 -12.28 9.38
C ASP A 202 -4.00 -11.91 7.93
N PHE A 203 -4.53 -12.87 7.17
CA PHE A 203 -4.81 -12.70 5.74
C PHE A 203 -5.83 -11.59 5.47
N TYR A 204 -6.94 -11.54 6.20
CA TYR A 204 -8.02 -10.58 5.93
C TYR A 204 -7.61 -9.15 6.27
N GLU A 205 -6.90 -8.97 7.38
CA GLU A 205 -6.31 -7.70 7.79
C GLU A 205 -5.36 -7.17 6.74
N ASN A 206 -4.42 -8.02 6.30
CA ASN A 206 -3.42 -7.65 5.33
C ASN A 206 -4.05 -7.38 3.95
N PHE A 207 -5.01 -8.20 3.53
CA PHE A 207 -5.69 -8.05 2.24
C PHE A 207 -6.52 -6.77 2.20
N LEU A 208 -7.26 -6.46 3.27
CA LEU A 208 -8.05 -5.24 3.38
C LEU A 208 -7.20 -3.98 3.22
N GLN A 209 -6.06 -3.91 3.92
CA GLN A 209 -5.16 -2.77 3.83
C GLN A 209 -4.58 -2.61 2.41
N HIS A 210 -4.10 -3.69 1.80
CA HIS A 210 -3.53 -3.65 0.44
C HIS A 210 -4.59 -3.31 -0.61
N LEU A 211 -5.81 -3.84 -0.47
CA LEU A 211 -6.92 -3.50 -1.36
C LEU A 211 -7.30 -2.02 -1.27
N CYS A 212 -7.44 -1.49 -0.04
CA CYS A 212 -7.71 -0.07 0.17
C CYS A 212 -6.59 0.82 -0.42
N ALA A 213 -5.32 0.44 -0.23
CA ALA A 213 -4.18 1.16 -0.78
C ALA A 213 -4.17 1.18 -2.31
N VAL A 214 -4.43 0.04 -2.97
CA VAL A 214 -4.59 -0.02 -4.44
C VAL A 214 -5.71 0.91 -4.87
N ILE A 215 -6.89 0.81 -4.27
CA ILE A 215 -8.03 1.66 -4.67
C ILE A 215 -7.67 3.14 -4.50
N LEU A 216 -7.09 3.54 -3.36
CA LEU A 216 -6.68 4.91 -3.10
C LEU A 216 -5.65 5.42 -4.11
N VAL A 217 -4.61 4.65 -4.44
CA VAL A 217 -3.57 5.08 -5.38
C VAL A 217 -4.14 5.28 -6.79
N TYR A 218 -4.99 4.38 -7.26
CA TYR A 218 -5.55 4.44 -8.62
C TYR A 218 -6.55 5.58 -8.77
N PHE A 219 -7.45 5.75 -7.80
CA PHE A 219 -8.39 6.88 -7.81
C PHE A 219 -7.69 8.21 -7.54
N SER A 220 -6.67 8.25 -6.66
CA SER A 220 -5.83 9.44 -6.45
C SER A 220 -5.16 9.88 -7.76
N TYR A 221 -4.62 8.93 -8.53
CA TYR A 221 -4.01 9.23 -9.83
C TYR A 221 -5.05 9.72 -10.84
N GLY A 222 -6.22 9.06 -10.91
CA GLY A 222 -7.29 9.42 -11.84
C GLY A 222 -7.93 10.80 -11.56
N GLN A 223 -8.05 11.17 -10.29
CA GLN A 223 -8.64 12.44 -9.85
C GLN A 223 -7.62 13.56 -9.59
N ASN A 224 -6.35 13.34 -9.97
CA ASN A 224 -5.25 14.28 -9.82
C ASN A 224 -4.91 14.68 -8.36
N PHE A 225 -5.12 13.79 -7.39
CA PHE A 225 -4.72 14.00 -5.99
C PHE A 225 -3.24 13.61 -5.72
N LEU A 226 -2.35 13.84 -6.69
CA LEU A 226 -0.97 13.34 -6.64
C LEU A 226 -0.14 13.99 -5.53
N ARG A 227 -0.39 15.27 -5.23
CA ARG A 227 0.34 16.01 -4.19
C ARG A 227 0.12 15.40 -2.81
N VAL A 228 -1.14 15.15 -2.44
CA VAL A 228 -1.48 14.56 -1.14
C VAL A 228 -1.10 13.09 -1.10
N GLY A 229 -1.42 12.33 -2.14
CA GLY A 229 -1.16 10.89 -2.13
C GLY A 229 0.32 10.54 -2.18
N SER A 230 1.19 11.36 -2.81
CA SER A 230 2.66 11.14 -2.73
C SER A 230 3.19 11.30 -1.30
N ILE A 231 2.65 12.22 -0.50
CA ILE A 231 3.01 12.36 0.92
C ILE A 231 2.52 11.15 1.71
N ILE A 232 1.28 10.69 1.46
CA ILE A 232 0.75 9.48 2.07
C ILE A 232 1.67 8.29 1.80
N MET A 233 2.06 8.09 0.54
CA MET A 233 2.92 7.00 0.13
C MET A 233 4.30 7.09 0.81
N LEU A 234 4.91 8.28 0.85
CA LEU A 234 6.21 8.46 1.49
C LEU A 234 6.18 8.12 3.00
N CYS A 235 5.12 8.55 3.69
CA CYS A 235 4.93 8.21 5.11
C CYS A 235 4.85 6.70 5.33
N HIS A 236 4.24 5.96 4.39
CA HIS A 236 4.16 4.51 4.48
C HIS A 236 5.50 3.85 4.11
N ASP A 237 6.13 4.27 3.02
CA ASP A 237 7.37 3.66 2.51
C ASP A 237 8.51 3.72 3.52
N ILE A 238 8.69 4.87 4.20
CA ILE A 238 9.74 5.04 5.23
C ILE A 238 9.55 4.03 6.38
N CYS A 239 8.31 3.84 6.85
CA CYS A 239 8.02 2.86 7.89
C CYS A 239 8.23 1.41 7.40
N GLU A 240 7.97 1.12 6.13
CA GLU A 240 8.21 -0.22 5.58
C GLU A 240 9.70 -0.59 5.53
N VAL A 241 10.60 0.40 5.38
CA VAL A 241 12.05 0.16 5.50
C VAL A 241 12.38 -0.43 6.87
N PHE A 242 11.93 0.23 7.95
CA PHE A 242 12.22 -0.21 9.31
C PHE A 242 11.49 -1.50 9.68
N SER A 243 10.25 -1.68 9.20
CA SER A 243 9.47 -2.93 9.36
C SER A 243 10.19 -4.11 8.71
N SER A 244 10.65 -3.92 7.46
CA SER A 244 11.38 -4.95 6.72
C SER A 244 12.72 -5.27 7.38
N ALA A 245 13.47 -4.25 7.81
CA ALA A 245 14.71 -4.45 8.55
C ALA A 245 14.49 -5.27 9.83
N CYS A 246 13.49 -4.90 10.64
CA CYS A 246 13.16 -5.63 11.87
C CYS A 246 12.85 -7.11 11.58
N ARG A 247 12.03 -7.40 10.56
CA ARG A 247 11.64 -8.77 10.21
C ARG A 247 12.76 -9.60 9.58
N VAL A 248 13.72 -8.97 8.90
CA VAL A 248 14.92 -9.65 8.39
C VAL A 248 15.82 -10.08 9.55
N PHE A 249 15.99 -9.22 10.56
CA PHE A 249 16.93 -9.48 11.66
C PHE A 249 16.32 -10.20 12.88
N VAL A 250 14.99 -10.28 13.01
CA VAL A 250 14.33 -10.88 14.20
C VAL A 250 14.70 -12.35 14.44
N ASP A 251 14.86 -13.14 13.38
CA ASP A 251 15.24 -14.54 13.46
C ASP A 251 16.78 -14.75 13.47
N THR A 252 17.56 -13.65 13.44
CA THR A 252 19.04 -13.69 13.44
C THR A 252 19.63 -13.56 14.83
N ARG A 253 20.95 -13.79 14.97
CA ARG A 253 21.66 -13.64 16.25
C ARG A 253 21.89 -12.17 16.66
N HIS A 254 21.65 -11.22 15.76
CA HIS A 254 21.96 -9.80 15.97
C HIS A 254 20.85 -9.05 16.71
N LYS A 255 20.64 -9.39 17.99
CA LYS A 255 19.58 -8.79 18.83
C LYS A 255 19.63 -7.25 18.89
N ALA A 256 20.82 -6.66 18.94
CA ALA A 256 20.97 -5.21 19.01
C ALA A 256 20.37 -4.49 17.78
N VAL A 257 20.60 -5.04 16.57
CA VAL A 257 20.06 -4.49 15.32
C VAL A 257 18.55 -4.62 15.29
N THR A 258 18.00 -5.75 15.73
CA THR A 258 16.55 -5.98 15.82
C THR A 258 15.89 -4.98 16.77
N VAL A 259 16.43 -4.81 17.98
CA VAL A 259 15.87 -3.88 18.98
C VAL A 259 15.97 -2.44 18.49
N SER A 260 17.13 -2.03 17.94
CA SER A 260 17.30 -0.69 17.38
C SER A 260 16.31 -0.43 16.23
N SER A 261 16.18 -1.36 15.29
CA SER A 261 15.23 -1.26 14.17
C SER A 261 13.79 -1.20 14.65
N PHE A 262 13.44 -1.96 15.69
CA PHE A 262 12.10 -1.95 16.28
C PHE A 262 11.79 -0.61 16.97
N CYS A 263 12.72 -0.03 17.73
CA CYS A 263 12.52 1.28 18.35
C CYS A 263 12.31 2.38 17.29
N ILE A 264 13.14 2.38 16.24
CA ILE A 264 12.99 3.33 15.12
C ILE A 264 11.67 3.10 14.38
N LEU A 265 11.26 1.84 14.18
CA LEU A 265 9.96 1.51 13.60
C LEU A 265 8.82 2.05 14.47
N PHE A 266 8.85 1.80 15.78
CA PHE A 266 7.79 2.22 16.69
C PHE A 266 7.62 3.75 16.69
N SER A 267 8.72 4.49 16.83
CA SER A 267 8.72 5.96 16.79
C SER A 267 8.29 6.49 15.41
N SER A 268 8.85 5.95 14.32
CA SER A 268 8.52 6.41 12.97
C SER A 268 7.07 6.11 12.59
N TRP A 269 6.51 4.97 13.02
CA TRP A 269 5.10 4.63 12.77
C TRP A 269 4.15 5.60 13.48
N GLY A 270 4.39 5.89 14.76
CA GLY A 270 3.59 6.85 15.51
C GLY A 270 3.65 8.25 14.88
N PHE A 271 4.84 8.70 14.48
CA PHE A 271 5.00 10.02 13.88
C PHE A 271 4.44 10.10 12.45
N LEU A 272 4.86 9.22 11.54
CA LEU A 272 4.52 9.30 10.12
C LEU A 272 3.09 8.81 9.82
N ARG A 273 2.72 7.62 10.32
CA ARG A 273 1.46 6.96 9.93
C ARG A 273 0.26 7.32 10.80
N LEU A 274 0.48 7.86 12.00
CA LEU A 274 -0.61 8.38 12.84
C LEU A 274 -0.66 9.91 12.79
N TYR A 275 0.40 10.59 13.24
CA TYR A 275 0.38 12.05 13.37
C TYR A 275 0.39 12.78 12.01
N ILE A 276 1.40 12.55 11.16
CA ILE A 276 1.48 13.21 9.85
C ILE A 276 0.35 12.79 8.93
N PHE A 277 0.02 11.50 8.86
CA PHE A 277 -1.08 11.02 8.03
C PHE A 277 -2.43 11.69 8.38
N ALA A 278 -2.80 11.75 9.67
CA ALA A 278 -4.04 12.40 10.08
C ALA A 278 -4.01 13.92 9.83
N LYS A 279 -2.96 14.61 10.28
CA LYS A 279 -2.86 16.08 10.26
C LYS A 279 -2.63 16.64 8.85
N ARG A 280 -1.76 16.00 8.06
CA ARG A 280 -1.29 16.51 6.77
C ARG A 280 -1.94 15.83 5.57
N CYS A 281 -2.66 14.73 5.73
CA CYS A 281 -3.32 14.06 4.60
C CYS A 281 -4.85 14.09 4.71
N ILE A 282 -5.42 13.64 5.84
CA ILE A 282 -6.88 13.55 6.01
C ILE A 282 -7.50 14.93 6.24
N LEU A 283 -6.96 15.72 7.17
CA LEU A 283 -7.52 17.02 7.53
C LEU A 283 -7.60 18.02 6.35
N PRO A 284 -6.60 18.13 5.46
CA PRO A 284 -6.68 19.04 4.30
C PRO A 284 -7.74 18.60 3.29
N ILE A 285 -7.90 17.30 3.06
CA ILE A 285 -8.95 16.76 2.18
C ILE A 285 -10.33 17.12 2.75
N HIS A 286 -10.53 16.90 4.05
CA HIS A 286 -11.79 17.24 4.72
C HIS A 286 -12.10 18.75 4.67
N ARG A 287 -11.11 19.61 4.90
CA ARG A 287 -11.28 21.07 4.88
C ARG A 287 -11.59 21.65 3.50
N ASN A 288 -11.25 20.94 2.42
CA ASN A 288 -11.46 21.41 1.05
C ASN A 288 -12.57 20.63 0.33
N LEU A 289 -13.44 19.93 1.07
CA LEU A 289 -14.54 19.15 0.49
C LEU A 289 -15.45 19.99 -0.42
N ASP A 290 -15.70 21.26 -0.06
CA ASP A 290 -16.52 22.17 -0.86
C ASP A 290 -15.94 22.46 -2.25
N VAL A 291 -14.60 22.41 -2.38
CA VAL A 291 -13.91 22.59 -3.66
C VAL A 291 -14.01 21.32 -4.53
N PHE A 292 -14.02 20.13 -3.93
CA PHE A 292 -14.04 18.87 -4.66
C PHE A 292 -15.45 18.42 -5.05
N ASN A 293 -16.45 18.74 -4.24
CA ASN A 293 -17.84 18.36 -4.44
C ASN A 293 -18.36 18.66 -5.87
N PRO A 294 -18.22 19.89 -6.42
CA PRO A 294 -18.72 20.19 -7.76
C PRO A 294 -17.95 19.50 -8.90
N LEU A 295 -16.73 19.02 -8.65
CA LEU A 295 -15.84 18.47 -9.68
C LEU A 295 -15.89 16.94 -9.76
N ILE A 296 -15.90 16.27 -8.60
CA ILE A 296 -15.80 14.80 -8.50
C ILE A 296 -17.14 14.19 -8.01
N GLY A 297 -17.99 15.01 -7.40
CA GLY A 297 -19.21 14.58 -6.71
C GLY A 297 -18.98 14.27 -5.24
N TYR A 298 -19.96 14.64 -4.42
CA TYR A 298 -19.97 14.42 -2.97
C TYR A 298 -19.71 12.95 -2.60
N GLU A 299 -20.39 12.02 -3.27
CA GLU A 299 -20.30 10.57 -3.01
C GLU A 299 -18.87 10.04 -3.13
N ALA A 300 -18.14 10.44 -4.19
CA ALA A 300 -16.77 10.01 -4.42
C ALA A 300 -15.80 10.59 -3.38
N CYS A 301 -16.02 11.84 -2.95
CA CYS A 301 -15.19 12.49 -1.93
C CYS A 301 -15.37 11.84 -0.56
N VAL A 302 -16.61 11.54 -0.17
CA VAL A 302 -16.93 10.83 1.08
C VAL A 302 -16.33 9.43 1.04
N TRP A 303 -16.45 8.72 -0.08
CA TRP A 303 -15.90 7.38 -0.23
C TRP A 303 -14.36 7.36 -0.16
N LEU A 304 -13.66 8.28 -0.82
CA LEU A 304 -12.20 8.40 -0.70
C LEU A 304 -11.77 8.72 0.75
N THR A 305 -12.50 9.60 1.42
CA THR A 305 -12.25 9.92 2.84
C THR A 305 -12.47 8.70 3.72
N PHE A 306 -13.54 7.92 3.46
CA PHE A 306 -13.80 6.66 4.16
C PHE A 306 -12.64 5.67 4.00
N LEU A 307 -12.10 5.48 2.79
CA LEU A 307 -10.94 4.61 2.57
C LEU A 307 -9.70 5.07 3.33
N LEU A 308 -9.45 6.39 3.40
CA LEU A 308 -8.35 6.94 4.19
C LEU A 308 -8.53 6.67 5.69
N LEU A 309 -9.77 6.75 6.20
CA LEU A 309 -10.08 6.40 7.59
C LEU A 309 -9.91 4.90 7.87
N VAL A 310 -10.24 4.03 6.91
CA VAL A 310 -9.95 2.59 7.01
C VAL A 310 -8.45 2.34 7.11
N ILE A 311 -7.64 2.99 6.28
CA ILE A 311 -6.18 2.90 6.38
C ILE A 311 -5.67 3.42 7.72
N LEU A 312 -6.19 4.54 8.23
CA LEU A 312 -5.84 5.05 9.56
C LEU A 312 -6.19 4.03 10.65
N LEU A 313 -7.36 3.41 10.58
CA LEU A 313 -7.78 2.37 11.52
C LEU A 313 -6.80 1.19 11.50
N MET A 314 -6.37 0.73 10.32
CA MET A 314 -5.34 -0.31 10.20
C MET A 314 -4.01 0.15 10.82
N ASN A 315 -3.59 1.38 10.56
CA ASN A 315 -2.35 1.93 11.13
C ASN A 315 -2.40 1.98 12.66
N VAL A 316 -3.55 2.32 13.27
CA VAL A 316 -3.76 2.26 14.72
C VAL A 316 -3.73 0.82 15.22
N TYR A 317 -4.41 -0.10 14.53
CA TYR A 317 -4.41 -1.52 14.88
C TYR A 317 -2.99 -2.10 14.95
N TRP A 318 -2.18 -1.88 13.91
CA TRP A 318 -0.78 -2.33 13.88
C TRP A 318 0.07 -1.64 14.94
N PHE A 319 -0.16 -0.34 15.20
CA PHE A 319 0.56 0.36 16.25
C PHE A 319 0.27 -0.21 17.64
N VAL A 320 -1.00 -0.56 17.93
CA VAL A 320 -1.38 -1.24 19.17
C VAL A 320 -0.71 -2.61 19.30
N LEU A 321 -0.61 -3.38 18.21
CA LEU A 321 0.13 -4.65 18.22
C LEU A 321 1.62 -4.46 18.51
N MET A 322 2.26 -3.46 17.89
CA MET A 322 3.65 -3.13 18.19
C MET A 322 3.83 -2.67 19.63
N ALA A 323 2.91 -1.86 20.17
CA ALA A 323 2.96 -1.42 21.57
C ALA A 323 2.86 -2.62 22.54
N LYS A 324 1.97 -3.59 22.26
CA LYS A 324 1.88 -4.83 23.05
C LYS A 324 3.20 -5.62 23.03
N MET A 325 3.83 -5.72 21.86
CA MET A 325 5.15 -6.36 21.74
C MET A 325 6.23 -5.61 22.50
N PHE A 326 6.21 -4.27 22.47
CA PHE A 326 7.17 -3.45 23.21
C PHE A 326 7.04 -3.66 24.72
N ILE A 327 5.81 -3.64 25.26
CA ILE A 327 5.54 -3.90 26.67
C ILE A 327 5.99 -5.32 27.05
N HIS A 328 5.67 -6.31 26.21
CA HIS A 328 6.10 -7.69 26.44
C HIS A 328 7.63 -7.82 26.44
N PHE A 329 8.32 -7.19 25.49
CA PHE A 329 9.78 -7.21 25.40
C PHE A 329 10.43 -6.58 26.63
N VAL A 330 9.92 -5.44 27.11
CA VAL A 330 10.41 -4.78 28.33
C VAL A 330 10.17 -5.64 29.57
N SER A 331 9.04 -6.36 29.64
CA SER A 331 8.66 -7.20 30.77
C SER A 331 9.38 -8.56 30.80
N SER A 332 9.57 -9.21 29.64
CA SER A 332 10.06 -10.60 29.54
C SER A 332 11.53 -10.72 29.12
N GLY A 333 12.13 -9.67 28.55
CA GLY A 333 13.46 -9.70 27.96
C GLY A 333 13.60 -10.60 26.73
N LYS A 334 12.50 -11.16 26.21
CA LYS A 334 12.48 -12.05 25.04
C LYS A 334 11.98 -11.32 23.80
N THR A 335 12.71 -11.48 22.70
CA THR A 335 12.37 -10.96 21.36
C THR A 335 11.58 -12.00 20.57
N GLU A 336 10.36 -12.31 20.99
CA GLU A 336 9.48 -13.19 20.20
C GLU A 336 8.62 -12.36 19.23
N ASP A 337 8.59 -12.77 17.96
CA ASP A 337 7.79 -12.11 16.92
C ASP A 337 6.31 -12.51 17.06
N ILE A 338 5.56 -11.76 17.87
CA ILE A 338 4.12 -11.98 18.10
C ILE A 338 3.28 -11.49 16.90
N LEU A 339 3.81 -10.57 16.08
CA LEU A 339 3.08 -9.95 14.95
C LEU A 339 2.59 -10.97 13.93
N THR A 340 3.30 -12.09 13.78
CA THR A 340 3.06 -13.01 12.69
C THR A 340 2.11 -14.16 13.02
N ARG A 341 1.66 -14.29 14.29
CA ARG A 341 0.81 -15.39 14.80
C ARG A 341 1.21 -16.79 14.30
N VAL A 342 2.46 -16.96 13.84
CA VAL A 342 2.99 -18.25 13.39
C VAL A 342 3.12 -19.19 14.58
N ALA A 343 3.31 -18.62 15.78
CA ALA A 343 3.22 -19.35 17.03
C ALA A 343 1.84 -19.99 17.23
N GLU A 344 0.73 -19.33 16.84
CA GLU A 344 -0.62 -19.90 16.93
C GLU A 344 -0.80 -21.10 15.98
N LEU A 345 -0.17 -21.06 14.80
CA LEU A 345 -0.15 -22.21 13.87
C LEU A 345 0.63 -23.39 14.46
N GLU A 346 1.74 -23.11 15.15
CA GLU A 346 2.53 -24.15 15.81
C GLU A 346 1.78 -24.75 17.01
N GLU A 347 1.09 -23.93 17.80
CA GLU A 347 0.24 -24.40 18.90
C GLU A 347 -0.92 -25.26 18.37
N GLY A 348 -1.54 -24.86 17.25
CA GLY A 348 -2.54 -25.66 16.55
C GLY A 348 -1.99 -27.01 16.07
N GLU A 349 -0.82 -27.04 15.42
CA GLU A 349 -0.17 -28.29 14.98
C GLU A 349 0.24 -29.19 16.17
N ARG A 350 0.67 -28.59 17.29
CA ARG A 350 0.99 -29.34 18.52
C ARG A 350 -0.24 -29.88 19.21
N ALA A 351 -1.36 -29.15 19.20
CA ALA A 351 -2.64 -29.60 19.74
C ALA A 351 -3.22 -30.75 18.89
N ASP A 352 -3.18 -30.64 17.57
CA ASP A 352 -3.66 -31.70 16.65
C ASP A 352 -2.83 -32.99 16.77
N LYS A 353 -1.51 -32.87 16.96
CA LYS A 353 -0.62 -34.01 17.26
C LYS A 353 -0.80 -34.64 18.65
N LYS A 354 -1.41 -33.93 19.60
CA LYS A 354 -1.76 -34.50 20.92
C LYS A 354 -3.14 -35.17 20.94
N THR A 355 -3.95 -34.93 19.90
CA THR A 355 -5.32 -35.43 19.77
C THR A 355 -5.41 -36.66 18.85
N LYS A 356 -4.33 -36.96 18.11
CA LYS A 356 -4.06 -38.23 17.42
C LYS A 356 -3.09 -39.06 18.23
#